data_AF-A0A2X1KTH9-F1
#
_entry.id   AF-A0A2X1KTH9-F1
#
_cell.length_a   1.000
_cell.length_b   1.000
_cell.length_c   1.000
_cell.angle_alpha   90.00
_cell.angle_beta   90.00
_cell.angle_gamma   90.00
#
_symmetry.space_group_name_H-M   'P 1'
#
loop_
_entity.id
_entity.type
_entity.pdbx_description
1 polymer ?
#
loop_
_entity_poly.entity_id
_entity_poly.type
_entity_poly.pdbx_seq_one_letter_code
_entity_poly.pdbx_strand_id
1 'polypeptide(L)' 'MSQFFYIHPDNPQQRLINQAVEIVRKGGVIVYPTDSGYALGCKN' A
#
# COMPACT_ATOMS: atom_id res chain seq x y z
N MET A 1 9.23 3.66 11.64
CA MET A 1 7.87 3.42 12.16
C MET A 1 6.98 3.05 10.99
N SER A 2 6.12 2.04 11.12
CA SER A 2 5.22 1.60 10.05
C SER A 2 3.84 2.24 10.22
N GLN A 3 3.15 2.47 9.10
CA GLN A 3 1.75 2.88 9.06
C GLN A 3 0.93 1.73 8.50
N PHE A 4 -0.14 1.35 9.21
CA PHE A 4 -1.04 0.29 8.78
C PHE A 4 -2.31 0.88 8.16
N PHE A 5 -2.70 0.36 7.00
CA PHE A 5 -3.94 0.73 6.33
C PHE A 5 -4.84 -0.50 6.27
N TYR A 6 -6.05 -0.37 6.82
CA TYR A 6 -7.10 -1.34 6.58
C TYR A 6 -7.90 -0.90 5.34
N ILE A 7 -7.77 -1.66 4.26
CA ILE A 7 -8.44 -1.39 2.97
C ILE A 7 -9.41 -2.54 2.69
N HIS A 8 -10.64 -2.20 2.31
CA HIS A 8 -11.61 -3.23 1.92
C HIS A 8 -11.18 -3.90 0.60
N PRO A 9 -11.18 -5.24 0.52
CA PRO A 9 -10.68 -5.95 -0.66
C PRO A 9 -11.52 -5.69 -1.92
N ASP A 10 -12.86 -5.68 -1.81
CA ASP A 10 -13.76 -5.52 -2.97
C ASP A 10 -14.15 -4.06 -3.29
N ASN A 11 -13.99 -3.13 -2.35
CA ASN A 11 -14.36 -1.72 -2.52
C ASN A 11 -13.32 -0.83 -1.82
N PRO A 12 -12.09 -0.76 -2.36
CA PRO A 12 -10.98 -0.10 -1.71
C PRO A 12 -11.22 1.40 -1.56
N GLN A 13 -10.98 1.91 -0.35
CA GLN A 13 -11.15 3.32 -0.07
C GLN A 13 -10.04 4.13 -0.74
N GLN A 14 -10.38 4.86 -1.81
CA GLN A 14 -9.42 5.61 -2.64
C GLN A 14 -8.50 6.53 -1.83
N ARG A 15 -9.01 7.17 -0.76
CA ARG A 15 -8.20 8.03 0.12
C ARG A 15 -7.03 7.30 0.77
N LEU A 16 -7.23 6.05 1.19
CA LEU A 16 -6.18 5.24 1.83
C LEU A 16 -5.16 4.75 0.81
N ILE A 17 -5.63 4.36 -0.38
CA ILE A 17 -4.76 4.01 -1.51
C ILE A 17 -3.85 5.19 -1.86
N ASN A 18 -4.41 6.40 -1.97
CA ASN A 18 -3.65 7.60 -2.30
C ASN A 18 -2.57 7.91 -1.24
N GLN A 19 -2.86 7.69 0.04
CA GLN A 19 -1.88 7.84 1.13
C GLN A 19 -0.73 6.83 0.99
N ALA A 20 -1.03 5.56 0.70
CA ALA A 20 0.01 4.54 0.45
C ALA A 20 0.86 4.86 -0.80
N VAL A 21 0.24 5.35 -1.88
CA VAL A 21 0.94 5.78 -3.10
C VAL A 21 1.88 6.95 -2.82
N GLU A 22 1.47 7.91 -1.98
CA GLU A 22 2.33 9.03 -1.59
C GLU A 22 3.60 8.56 -0.85
N ILE A 23 3.47 7.55 0.02
CA ILE A 23 4.62 6.94 0.70
C ILE A 23 5.59 6.35 -0.32
N VAL A 24 5.11 5.55 -1.28
CA VAL A 24 5.95 4.97 -2.34
C VAL A 24 6.63 6.07 -3.17
N ARG A 25 5.89 7.13 -3.55
CA ARG A 25 6.44 8.25 -4.32
C ARG A 25 7.55 9.01 -3.61
N LYS A 26 7.50 9.05 -2.27
CA LYS A 26 8.53 9.65 -1.40
C LYS A 26 9.70 8.70 -1.10
N GLY A 27 9.77 7.54 -1.75
CA GLY A 27 10.84 6.55 -1.57
C GLY A 27 10.61 5.56 -0.42
N GLY A 28 9.38 5.50 0.12
CA GLY A 28 9.00 4.52 1.12
C GLY A 28 8.79 3.12 0.53
N VAL A 29 8.86 2.11 1.41
CA VAL A 29 8.58 0.70 1.10
C VAL A 29 7.21 0.34 1.66
N ILE A 30 6.43 -0.42 0.90
CA ILE A 30 5.11 -0.92 1.31
C ILE A 30 5.04 -2.44 1.24
N VAL A 31 4.15 -3.03 2.04
CA VAL A 31 3.72 -4.42 1.95
C VAL A 31 2.24 -4.42 1.56
N TYR A 32 1.85 -5.17 0.52
CA TYR A 32 0.46 -5.23 0.06
C TYR A 32 0.06 -6.65 -0.35
N PRO A 33 -1.23 -7.03 -0.21
CA PRO A 33 -1.71 -8.35 -0.60
C PRO A 33 -1.79 -8.49 -2.13
N THR A 34 -1.54 -9.69 -2.61
CA THR A 34 -1.78 -10.18 -3.97
C THR A 34 -2.62 -11.44 -3.91
N ASP A 35 -2.93 -12.03 -5.06
CA ASP A 35 -3.59 -13.34 -5.15
C ASP A 35 -2.73 -14.50 -4.62
N SER A 36 -1.41 -14.31 -4.52
CA SER A 36 -0.43 -15.36 -4.18
C SER A 36 0.17 -15.19 -2.78
N GLY A 37 -0.10 -14.08 -2.09
CA GLY A 37 0.48 -13.77 -0.78
C GLY A 37 0.67 -12.27 -0.57
N TYR A 38 1.73 -11.88 0.15
CA TYR A 38 2.11 -10.49 0.32
C TYR A 38 3.37 -10.16 -0.47
N ALA A 39 3.40 -8.98 -1.09
CA ALA A 39 4.54 -8.48 -1.84
C ALA A 39 5.10 -7.20 -1.21
N LEU A 40 6.40 -6.98 -1.40
CA LEU A 40 7.07 -5.72 -1.10
C LEU A 40 7.14 -4.86 -2.35
N GLY A 41 6.80 -3.58 -2.22
CA GLY A 41 6.88 -2.60 -3.31
C GLY A 41 7.60 -1.32 -2.90
N CYS A 42 8.41 -0.78 -3.80
CA CYS A 42 9.07 0.52 -3.65
C CYS A 42 9.24 1.18 -5.03
N LYS A 43 9.66 2.45 -5.04
CA LYS A 43 9.97 3.20 -6.26
C LYS A 43 11.47 3.06 -6.60
N ASN A 44 11.78 2.81 -7.88
CA ASN A 44 13.15 2.86 -8.42
C ASN A 44 13.65 4.31 -8.55
#